data_AF-A0A835GS38-F1
#
_entry.id   AF-A0A835GS38-F1
#
_cell.length_a   1.000
_cell.length_b   1.000
_cell.length_c   1.000
_cell.angle_alpha   90.00
_cell.angle_beta   90.00
_cell.angle_gamma   90.00
#
_symmetry.space_group_name_H-M   'P 1'
#
loop_
_entity.id
_entity.type
_entity.pdbx_description
1 polymer ?
#
loop_
_entity_poly.entity_id
_entity_poly.type
_entity_poly.pdbx_seq_one_letter_code
_entity_poly.pdbx_strand_id
1 'polypeptide(L)'
;MVSKIFIIALIVGSACAATWRSKHAQKPPELAHREGCYIKQINDVIPFGASITAPDGCYRISCGTTMLSGASCGAVATSDPKCYVTEEDLSKPYPQCCPDIKCDVDNNLL
;
A
#
# COMPACT_ATOMS: atom_id res chain seq x y z
N MET A 1 -2.40 -28.18 23.90
CA MET A 1 -3.64 -27.37 23.78
C MET A 1 -3.23 -25.96 23.39
N VAL A 2 -3.38 -25.56 22.12
CA VAL A 2 -3.05 -24.20 21.70
C VAL A 2 -4.07 -23.25 22.32
N SER A 3 -3.62 -22.32 23.14
CA SER A 3 -4.48 -21.35 23.81
C SER A 3 -5.21 -20.49 22.77
N LYS A 4 -6.53 -20.31 22.93
CA LYS A 4 -7.35 -19.49 22.02
C LYS A 4 -6.80 -18.05 21.89
N ILE A 5 -6.14 -17.55 22.94
CA ILE A 5 -5.47 -16.24 22.95
C ILE A 5 -4.33 -16.19 21.93
N PHE A 6 -3.55 -17.26 21.78
CA PHE A 6 -2.49 -17.35 20.77
C PHE A 6 -3.05 -17.34 19.34
N ILE A 7 -4.19 -17.99 19.12
CA ILE A 7 -4.85 -18.03 17.79
C ILE A 7 -5.36 -16.64 17.42
N ILE A 8 -6.01 -15.93 18.36
CA ILE A 8 -6.52 -14.57 18.12
C ILE A 8 -5.35 -13.60 17.85
N ALA A 9 -4.26 -13.68 18.61
CA ALA A 9 -3.08 -12.84 18.39
C ALA A 9 -2.43 -13.07 17.01
N LEU A 10 -2.38 -14.33 16.54
CA LEU A 10 -1.88 -14.68 15.21
C LEU A 10 -2.74 -14.11 14.08
N ILE A 11 -4.07 -14.16 14.21
CA ILE A 11 -5.01 -13.62 13.21
C ILE A 11 -4.91 -12.09 13.12
N VAL A 12 -4.77 -11.40 14.26
CA VAL A 12 -4.60 -9.93 14.26
C VAL A 12 -3.25 -9.53 13.65
N GLY A 13 -2.19 -10.31 13.88
CA GLY A 13 -0.87 -10.06 13.32
C GLY A 13 -0.82 -10.17 11.79
N SER A 14 -1.53 -11.14 11.19
CA SER A 14 -1.53 -11.34 9.74
C SER A 14 -2.31 -10.25 8.98
N ALA A 15 -3.36 -9.68 9.58
CA ALA A 15 -4.16 -8.63 8.94
C ALA A 15 -3.39 -7.31 8.69
N CYS A 16 -2.30 -7.06 9.44
CA CYS A 16 -1.50 -5.85 9.31
C CYS A 16 -0.36 -5.94 8.27
N ALA A 17 -0.21 -7.07 7.57
CA ALA A 17 0.95 -7.34 6.72
C ALA A 17 1.11 -6.39 5.51
N ALA A 18 0.04 -5.72 5.09
CA ALA A 18 0.06 -4.79 3.95
C ALA A 18 0.48 -3.35 4.34
N THR A 19 0.78 -3.08 5.62
CA THR A 19 1.14 -1.73 6.07
C THR A 19 2.47 -1.73 6.81
N TRP A 20 3.23 -0.64 6.65
CA TRP A 20 4.46 -0.41 7.41
C TRP A 20 4.49 1.01 7.96
N ARG A 21 5.34 1.21 8.97
CA ARG A 21 5.66 2.52 9.53
C ARG A 21 7.16 2.66 9.63
N SER A 22 7.68 3.82 9.29
CA SER A 22 9.11 4.12 9.38
C SER A 22 9.34 5.51 9.98
N LYS A 23 10.49 5.69 10.60
CA LYS A 23 10.94 7.03 11.02
C LYS A 23 11.27 7.85 9.78
N HIS A 24 11.18 9.18 9.91
CA HIS A 24 11.57 10.08 8.85
C HIS A 24 13.03 9.85 8.45
N ALA A 25 13.29 9.79 7.15
CA ALA A 25 14.64 9.81 6.64
C ALA A 25 15.29 11.16 6.95
N GLN A 26 16.61 11.15 7.13
CA GLN A 26 17.38 12.38 7.23
C GLN A 26 17.25 13.15 5.91
N LYS A 27 16.85 14.42 5.99
CA LYS A 27 16.75 15.30 4.82
C LYS A 27 18.16 15.68 4.35
N PRO A 28 18.42 15.65 3.03
CA PRO A 28 19.61 16.29 2.46
C PRO A 28 19.68 17.78 2.84
N PRO A 29 20.88 18.36 3.03
CA PRO A 29 21.04 19.78 3.41
C PRO A 29 20.31 20.75 2.47
N GLU A 30 20.32 20.43 1.18
CA GLU A 30 19.65 21.18 0.11
C GLU A 30 18.12 21.21 0.24
N LEU A 31 17.50 20.23 0.90
CA LEU A 31 16.06 20.15 1.13
C LEU A 31 15.67 20.45 2.59
N ALA A 32 16.63 20.82 3.44
CA ALA A 32 16.39 21.06 4.87
C ALA A 32 15.40 22.19 5.14
N HIS A 33 15.31 23.17 4.24
CA HIS A 33 14.41 24.32 4.33
C HIS A 33 12.94 23.99 4.01
N ARG A 34 12.65 22.81 3.42
CA ARG A 34 11.28 22.40 3.07
C ARG A 34 10.65 21.61 4.21
N GLU A 35 9.49 22.04 4.68
CA GLU A 35 8.72 21.32 5.71
C GLU A 35 8.08 20.05 5.14
N GLY A 36 7.97 18.99 5.96
CA GLY A 36 7.38 17.71 5.56
C GLY A 36 8.35 16.52 5.64
N CYS A 37 8.04 15.43 4.93
CA CYS A 37 8.81 14.19 4.93
C CYS A 37 9.63 14.06 3.65
N TYR A 38 10.93 13.81 3.79
CA TYR A 38 11.78 13.46 2.66
C TYR A 38 11.55 12.00 2.25
N ILE A 39 11.26 11.79 0.97
CA ILE A 39 11.04 10.49 0.36
C ILE A 39 12.21 10.19 -0.57
N LYS A 40 13.01 9.18 -0.21
CA LYS A 40 14.23 8.82 -0.95
C LYS A 40 13.95 8.45 -2.40
N GLN A 41 12.82 7.78 -2.66
CA GLN A 41 12.43 7.25 -3.97
C GLN A 41 12.21 8.34 -5.02
N ILE A 42 11.69 9.51 -4.61
CA ILE A 42 11.48 10.67 -5.50
C ILE A 42 12.49 11.78 -5.28
N ASN A 43 13.43 11.60 -4.35
CA ASN A 43 14.39 12.61 -3.91
C ASN A 43 13.74 13.98 -3.62
N ASP A 44 12.57 13.98 -2.98
CA ASP A 44 11.82 15.21 -2.68
C ASP A 44 11.10 15.15 -1.33
N VAL A 45 10.63 16.30 -0.87
CA VAL A 45 9.88 16.49 0.37
C VAL A 45 8.41 16.68 0.07
N ILE A 46 7.58 15.81 0.63
CA ILE A 46 6.11 15.95 0.62
C ILE A 46 5.61 16.60 1.91
N PRO A 47 4.57 17.45 1.85
CA PRO A 47 4.02 18.10 3.04
C PRO A 47 3.47 17.12 4.08
N PHE A 48 3.42 17.54 5.34
CA PHE A 48 2.71 16.79 6.38
C PHE A 48 1.23 16.64 6.05
N GLY A 49 0.69 15.45 6.31
CA GLY A 49 -0.68 15.08 5.96
C GLY A 49 -0.87 14.69 4.49
N ALA A 50 0.12 14.91 3.64
CA ALA A 50 0.06 14.50 2.24
C ALA A 50 0.38 13.00 2.07
N SER A 51 -0.13 12.43 0.98
CA SER A 51 0.20 11.08 0.55
C SER A 51 0.49 11.03 -0.93
N ILE A 52 1.44 10.20 -1.33
CA ILE A 52 1.80 9.96 -2.72
C ILE A 52 1.71 8.48 -3.05
N THR A 53 1.55 8.18 -4.34
CA THR A 53 1.84 6.84 -4.88
C THR A 53 3.31 6.78 -5.21
N ALA A 54 3.98 5.71 -4.81
CA ALA A 54 5.39 5.54 -5.12
C ALA A 54 5.61 5.27 -6.62
N PRO A 55 6.66 5.84 -7.24
CA PRO A 55 6.91 5.67 -8.68
C PRO A 55 7.39 4.26 -9.06
N ASP A 56 7.95 3.52 -8.10
CA ASP A 56 8.56 2.21 -8.26
C ASP A 56 7.60 1.04 -7.97
N GLY A 57 6.34 1.30 -7.61
CA GLY A 57 5.34 0.25 -7.41
C GLY A 57 3.99 0.76 -6.91
N CYS A 58 2.97 -0.12 -6.90
CA CYS A 58 1.63 0.25 -6.47
C CYS A 58 1.49 0.24 -4.94
N TYR A 59 2.00 1.30 -4.30
CA TYR A 59 1.82 1.51 -2.87
C TYR A 59 1.75 2.99 -2.53
N ARG A 60 1.02 3.29 -1.44
CA ARG A 60 0.90 4.65 -0.93
C ARG A 60 1.92 4.89 0.17
N ILE A 61 2.53 6.07 0.15
CA ILE A 61 3.35 6.62 1.24
C ILE A 61 2.63 7.84 1.79
N SER A 62 2.38 7.87 3.10
CA SER A 62 1.74 8.98 3.81
C SER A 62 2.73 9.62 4.78
N CYS A 63 2.85 10.94 4.72
CA CYS A 63 3.71 11.73 5.59
C CYS A 63 2.96 12.17 6.84
N GLY A 64 3.26 11.56 7.99
CA GLY A 64 2.81 12.01 9.29
C GLY A 64 3.79 13.01 9.91
N THR A 65 3.38 13.66 11.00
CA THR A 65 4.24 14.61 11.73
C THR A 65 5.39 13.94 12.47
N THR A 66 5.21 12.68 12.88
CA THR A 66 6.17 11.91 13.66
C THR A 66 6.74 10.70 12.92
N MET A 67 6.01 10.17 11.94
CA MET A 67 6.35 8.95 11.24
C MET A 67 5.81 8.97 9.80
N LEU A 68 6.50 8.26 8.92
CA LEU A 68 5.97 7.84 7.63
C LEU A 68 5.16 6.55 7.83
N SER A 69 4.05 6.44 7.11
CA SER A 69 3.31 5.19 6.98
C SER A 69 3.17 4.83 5.52
N GLY A 70 3.12 3.53 5.24
CA GLY A 70 2.85 3.04 3.90
C GLY A 70 1.85 1.91 3.88
N ALA A 71 1.20 1.75 2.74
CA ALA A 71 0.22 0.70 2.47
C ALA A 71 0.42 0.15 1.06
N SER A 72 0.62 -1.16 0.96
CA SER A 72 0.67 -1.89 -0.31
C SER A 72 -0.73 -2.36 -0.72
N CYS A 73 -0.84 -2.96 -1.90
CA CYS A 73 -2.03 -3.69 -2.29
C CYS A 73 -2.26 -4.88 -1.36
N GLY A 74 -3.54 -5.23 -1.16
CA GLY A 74 -3.92 -6.47 -0.51
C GLY A 74 -3.67 -7.67 -1.42
N ALA A 75 -3.42 -8.84 -0.83
CA ALA A 75 -3.35 -10.07 -1.59
C ALA A 75 -4.75 -10.42 -2.12
N VAL A 76 -4.87 -10.62 -3.43
CA VAL A 76 -6.08 -11.09 -4.11
C VAL A 76 -5.81 -12.43 -4.77
N ALA A 77 -6.78 -13.33 -4.70
CA ALA A 77 -6.72 -14.64 -5.34
C ALA A 77 -8.14 -15.10 -5.66
N THR A 78 -8.28 -15.83 -6.76
CA THR A 78 -9.53 -16.47 -7.16
C THR A 78 -9.29 -17.94 -7.47
N SER A 79 -10.26 -18.79 -7.14
CA SER A 79 -10.32 -20.19 -7.55
C SER A 79 -11.34 -20.44 -8.65
N ASP A 80 -12.09 -19.40 -9.06
CA ASP A 80 -13.07 -19.50 -10.13
C ASP A 80 -12.36 -19.49 -11.49
N PRO A 81 -12.52 -20.52 -12.34
CA PRO A 81 -11.88 -20.59 -13.65
C PRO A 81 -12.38 -19.52 -14.64
N LYS A 82 -13.50 -18.85 -14.37
CA LYS A 82 -14.02 -17.72 -15.16
C LYS A 82 -13.47 -16.37 -14.72
N CYS A 83 -12.67 -16.34 -13.67
CA CYS A 83 -12.08 -15.12 -13.14
C CYS A 83 -10.57 -15.18 -13.18
N TYR A 84 -9.95 -14.04 -13.40
CA TYR A 84 -8.50 -13.88 -13.36
C TYR A 84 -8.13 -12.66 -12.51
N VAL A 85 -6.93 -12.70 -11.94
CA VAL A 85 -6.33 -11.56 -11.25
C VAL A 85 -5.70 -10.66 -12.30
N THR A 86 -6.02 -9.37 -12.27
CA THR A 86 -5.39 -8.40 -13.16
C THR A 86 -3.98 -8.06 -12.68
N GLU A 87 -3.09 -7.73 -13.60
CA GLU A 87 -1.78 -7.18 -13.26
C GLU A 87 -1.88 -5.78 -12.64
N GLU A 88 -0.81 -5.35 -11.99
CA GLU A 88 -0.68 -3.97 -11.50
C GLU A 88 -0.65 -2.97 -12.68
N ASP A 89 -1.34 -1.84 -12.51
CA ASP A 89 -1.39 -0.76 -13.49
C ASP A 89 -0.77 0.52 -12.91
N LEU A 90 0.56 0.63 -13.02
CA LEU A 90 1.33 1.76 -12.49
C LEU A 90 1.03 3.11 -13.18
N SER A 91 0.22 3.12 -14.24
CA SER A 91 -0.27 4.38 -14.82
C SER A 91 -1.33 5.07 -13.95
N LYS A 92 -1.90 4.34 -12.97
CA LYS A 92 -2.93 4.83 -12.05
C LYS A 92 -2.37 5.10 -10.66
N PRO A 93 -2.99 6.02 -9.91
CA PRO A 93 -2.65 6.21 -8.50
C PRO A 93 -3.08 5.00 -7.66
N TYR A 94 -2.45 4.82 -6.50
CA TYR A 94 -2.97 3.91 -5.47
C TYR A 94 -4.29 4.46 -4.89
N PRO A 95 -5.33 3.63 -4.68
CA PRO A 95 -5.35 2.16 -4.80
C PRO A 95 -5.76 1.63 -6.18
N GLN A 96 -5.99 2.48 -7.18
CA GLN A 96 -6.49 2.06 -8.50
C GLN A 96 -5.46 1.31 -9.35
N CYS A 97 -4.17 1.39 -9.01
CA CYS A 97 -3.13 0.57 -9.63
C CYS A 97 -3.09 -0.89 -9.12
N CYS A 98 -3.85 -1.23 -8.07
CA CYS A 98 -3.77 -2.55 -7.46
C CYS A 98 -4.40 -3.64 -8.32
N PRO A 99 -3.90 -4.89 -8.21
CA PRO A 99 -4.54 -6.06 -8.79
C PRO A 99 -5.96 -6.22 -8.26
N ASP A 100 -6.88 -6.61 -9.14
CA ASP A 100 -8.26 -6.91 -8.80
C ASP A 100 -8.71 -8.20 -9.51
N ILE A 101 -9.85 -8.76 -9.08
CA ILE A 101 -10.43 -9.95 -9.70
C ILE A 101 -11.42 -9.50 -10.77
N LYS A 102 -11.12 -9.83 -12.03
CA LYS A 102 -12.07 -9.67 -13.13
C LYS A 102 -12.62 -11.03 -13.53
N CYS A 103 -13.93 -11.09 -13.71
CA CYS A 103 -14.61 -12.28 -14.17
C CYS A 103 -15.19 -12.04 -15.55
N ASP A 104 -14.98 -13.00 -16.43
CA ASP A 104 -15.70 -13.09 -17.70
C ASP A 104 -17.13 -13.55 -17.36
N VAL A 105 -17.96 -12.58 -16.98
CA VAL A 105 -19.39 -12.80 -16.84
C VAL A 105 -19.94 -13.00 -18.24
N ASP A 106 -20.31 -14.24 -18.56
CA ASP A 106 -21.23 -14.50 -19.67
C ASP A 106 -22.44 -13.57 -19.45
N ASN A 107 -22.64 -12.59 -20.34
CA ASN A 107 -23.75 -11.63 -20.32
C ASN A 107 -25.10 -12.31 -20.59
N ASN A 108 -25.47 -13.32 -19.80
CA ASN A 108 -26.77 -13.97 -19.77
C ASN A 108 -27.58 -13.52 -18.55
N LEU A 109 -27.51 -12.23 -18.23
CA LEU A 109 -28.56 -11.59 -17.44
C LEU A 109 -29.79 -11.43 -18.35
N LEU A 110 -30.58 -12.51 -18.44
CA LEU A 110 -31.96 -12.51 -18.91
C LEU A 110 -32.87 -11.72 -17.96
#